data_AF-A0A3B8VAU2-F1
#
_entry.id   AF-A0A3B8VAU2-F1
#
_cell.length_a   1.000
_cell.length_b   1.000
_cell.length_c   1.000
_cell.angle_alpha   90.00
_cell.angle_beta   90.00
_cell.angle_gamma   90.00
#
_symmetry.space_group_name_H-M   'P 1'
#
loop_
_entity.id
_entity.type
_entity.pdbx_description
1 polymer ?
#
loop_
_entity_poly.entity_id
_entity_poly.type
_entity_poly.pdbx_seq_one_letter_code
_entity_poly.pdbx_strand_id
1 'polypeptide(L)'
;PAAKQAIGTLAGILETKDALAFEIRVVGHTDNMPISRPETRAKHPTNMHLSTHRAISVRDALVKDGIAANRVQVAGYGEFRPVAENGKRGSATNRRVEIFLTPMPAVIEIVESTSVDIIEPSRPAAAEEEPLK
;
A
#
# COMPACT_ATOMS: atom_id res chain seq x y z
N PRO A 1 26.36 -4.93 -1.84
CA PRO A 1 26.63 -6.15 -2.66
C PRO A 1 25.59 -7.26 -2.43
N ALA A 2 25.45 -7.79 -1.20
CA ALA A 2 24.53 -8.89 -0.92
C ALA A 2 23.04 -8.55 -1.17
N ALA A 3 22.59 -7.37 -0.74
CA ALA A 3 21.18 -6.97 -0.91
C ALA A 3 20.75 -6.84 -2.39
N LYS A 4 21.65 -6.37 -3.26
CA LYS A 4 21.39 -6.26 -4.70
C LYS A 4 21.25 -7.63 -5.36
N GLN A 5 22.06 -8.59 -4.93
CA GLN A 5 22.00 -9.96 -5.43
C GLN A 5 20.69 -10.65 -5.02
N ALA A 6 20.25 -10.48 -3.78
CA ALA A 6 18.97 -11.01 -3.31
C ALA A 6 17.77 -10.44 -4.08
N ILE A 7 17.81 -9.14 -4.40
CA ILE A 7 16.78 -8.48 -5.23
C ILE A 7 16.76 -9.06 -6.65
N GLY A 8 17.93 -9.28 -7.26
CA GLY A 8 18.01 -9.88 -8.60
C GLY A 8 17.48 -11.32 -8.64
N THR A 9 17.79 -12.14 -7.62
CA THR A 9 17.21 -13.50 -7.52
C THR A 9 15.70 -13.46 -7.37
N LEU A 10 15.18 -12.53 -6.55
CA LEU A 10 13.75 -12.35 -6.39
C LEU A 10 13.08 -11.90 -7.70
N ALA A 11 13.69 -10.95 -8.43
CA ALA A 11 13.18 -10.49 -9.72
C ALA A 11 13.02 -11.65 -10.73
N GLY A 12 14.02 -12.54 -10.82
CA GLY A 12 13.93 -13.73 -11.67
C GLY A 12 12.80 -14.69 -11.30
N ILE A 13 12.49 -14.85 -10.01
CA ILE A 13 11.35 -15.67 -9.56
C ILE A 13 10.02 -14.99 -9.95
N LEU A 14 9.95 -13.66 -9.82
CA LEU A 14 8.75 -12.87 -10.04
C LEU A 14 8.36 -12.65 -11.52
N GLU A 15 9.24 -13.04 -12.44
CA GLU A 15 8.99 -13.09 -13.88
C GLU A 15 8.28 -14.39 -14.32
N THR A 16 8.23 -15.41 -13.45
CA THR A 16 7.54 -16.67 -13.74
C THR A 16 6.04 -16.43 -13.96
N LYS A 17 5.41 -17.19 -14.87
CA LYS A 17 3.98 -17.04 -15.21
C LYS A 17 3.05 -17.06 -13.99
N ASP A 18 3.33 -17.90 -13.01
CA ASP A 18 2.54 -17.99 -11.77
C ASP A 18 2.70 -16.74 -10.90
N ALA A 19 3.87 -16.11 -10.94
CA ALA A 19 4.14 -14.90 -10.19
C ALA A 19 3.50 -13.66 -10.83
N LEU A 20 3.19 -13.67 -12.14
CA LEU A 20 2.50 -12.57 -12.83
C LEU A 20 1.13 -12.25 -12.25
N ALA A 21 0.47 -13.23 -11.63
CA ALA A 21 -0.81 -13.05 -10.95
C ALA A 21 -0.70 -12.25 -9.63
N PHE A 22 0.52 -11.98 -9.15
CA PHE A 22 0.76 -11.26 -7.91
C PHE A 22 1.28 -9.85 -8.16
N GLU A 23 0.79 -8.92 -7.36
CA GLU A 23 1.33 -7.60 -7.14
C GLU A 23 2.38 -7.65 -6.02
N ILE A 24 3.39 -6.78 -6.13
CA ILE A 24 4.52 -6.71 -5.23
C ILE A 24 4.34 -5.46 -4.38
N ARG A 25 4.27 -5.59 -3.06
CA ARG A 25 4.23 -4.46 -2.15
C ARG A 25 5.52 -4.38 -1.35
N VAL A 26 6.26 -3.29 -1.53
CA VAL A 26 7.52 -3.02 -0.84
C VAL A 26 7.26 -2.04 0.31
N VAL A 27 7.65 -2.43 1.52
CA VAL A 27 7.34 -1.69 2.74
C VAL A 27 8.60 -1.37 3.52
N GLY A 28 8.85 -0.10 3.80
CA GLY A 28 9.99 0.35 4.58
C GLY A 28 9.67 0.56 6.06
N HIS A 29 10.62 0.20 6.92
CA HIS A 29 10.57 0.41 8.36
C HIS A 29 11.84 1.10 8.88
N THR A 30 11.69 1.84 9.97
CA THR A 30 12.79 2.43 10.74
C THR A 30 12.69 2.01 12.21
N ASP A 31 13.73 2.28 12.97
CA ASP A 31 13.64 2.27 14.44
C ASP A 31 13.06 3.60 14.94
N ASN A 32 12.99 3.73 16.26
CA ASN A 32 12.52 4.92 16.95
C ASN A 32 13.60 6.02 17.11
N MET A 33 14.79 5.80 16.55
CA MET A 33 15.87 6.77 16.71
C MET A 33 15.65 7.93 15.75
N PRO A 34 15.85 9.18 16.19
CA PRO A 34 15.82 10.31 15.28
C PRO A 34 16.97 10.22 14.29
N ILE A 35 16.72 10.68 13.07
CA ILE A 35 17.71 10.69 11.99
C ILE A 35 18.91 11.52 12.43
N SER A 36 20.02 10.83 12.70
CA SER A 36 21.16 11.43 13.39
C SER A 36 22.02 12.31 12.47
N ARG A 37 22.05 11.98 11.17
CA ARG A 37 22.81 12.73 10.17
C ARG A 37 22.04 13.96 9.67
N PRO A 38 22.56 15.19 9.83
CA PRO A 38 21.88 16.42 9.42
C PRO A 38 21.49 16.43 7.93
N GLU A 39 22.38 15.97 7.05
CA GLU A 39 22.13 15.90 5.61
C GLU A 39 20.96 14.96 5.28
N THR A 40 20.90 13.80 5.93
CA THR A 40 19.81 12.83 5.76
C THR A 40 18.51 13.39 6.32
N ARG A 41 18.56 14.10 7.45
CA ARG A 41 17.39 14.73 8.07
C ARG A 41 16.84 15.89 7.23
N ALA A 42 17.70 16.63 6.54
CA ALA A 42 17.29 17.68 5.60
C ALA A 42 16.51 17.11 4.41
N LYS A 43 16.91 15.93 3.91
CA LYS A 43 16.21 15.22 2.81
C LYS A 43 14.99 14.44 3.28
N HIS A 44 15.02 13.95 4.51
CA HIS A 44 13.98 13.13 5.12
C HIS A 44 13.66 13.69 6.51
N PRO A 45 12.71 14.62 6.64
CA PRO A 45 12.43 15.28 7.91
C PRO A 45 11.95 14.33 9.00
N THR A 46 11.30 13.22 8.62
CA THR A 46 10.77 12.23 9.57
C THR A 46 11.14 10.81 9.18
N ASN A 47 11.04 9.91 10.16
CA ASN A 47 11.21 8.47 9.97
C ASN A 47 10.25 7.90 8.91
N MET A 48 9.05 8.47 8.78
CA MET A 48 8.14 8.15 7.68
C MET A 48 8.77 8.41 6.32
N HIS A 49 9.30 9.61 6.08
CA HIS A 49 9.97 9.96 4.81
C HIS A 49 11.15 9.03 4.51
N LEU A 50 11.99 8.76 5.53
CA LEU A 50 13.14 7.87 5.36
C LEU A 50 12.70 6.44 5.02
N SER A 51 11.68 5.91 5.70
CA SER A 51 11.17 4.57 5.48
C SER A 51 10.61 4.42 4.06
N THR A 52 9.78 5.37 3.60
CA THR A 52 9.22 5.37 2.25
C THR A 52 10.31 5.50 1.20
N HIS A 53 11.29 6.38 1.40
CA HIS A 53 12.40 6.55 0.45
C HIS A 53 13.25 5.26 0.29
N ARG A 54 13.49 4.53 1.39
CA ARG A 54 14.16 3.23 1.32
C ARG A 54 13.36 2.21 0.52
N ALA A 55 12.04 2.20 0.69
CA ALA A 55 11.16 1.31 -0.06
C ALA A 55 11.10 1.69 -1.56
N ILE A 56 11.10 2.98 -1.90
CA ILE A 56 11.23 3.46 -3.29
C ILE A 56 12.53 2.96 -3.91
N SER A 57 13.65 3.06 -3.18
CA SER A 57 14.96 2.60 -3.69
C SER A 57 14.97 1.11 -4.06
N VAL A 58 14.23 0.29 -3.31
CA VAL A 58 14.08 -1.15 -3.59
C VAL A 58 13.16 -1.38 -4.79
N ARG A 59 12.05 -0.63 -4.88
CA ARG A 59 11.16 -0.65 -6.06
C ARG A 59 11.91 -0.26 -7.33
N ASP A 60 12.75 0.77 -7.30
CA ASP A 60 13.53 1.19 -8.46
C ASP A 60 14.58 0.14 -8.85
N ALA A 61 15.14 -0.59 -7.89
CA ALA A 61 16.01 -1.73 -8.17
C ALA A 61 15.24 -2.89 -8.83
N LEU A 62 14.04 -3.23 -8.36
CA LEU A 62 13.20 -4.26 -8.98
C LEU A 62 12.78 -3.89 -10.40
N VAL A 63 12.41 -2.63 -10.62
CA VAL A 63 12.04 -2.13 -11.96
C VAL A 63 13.22 -2.18 -12.91
N LYS A 64 14.42 -1.83 -12.43
CA LYS A 64 15.66 -1.93 -13.20
C LYS A 64 15.98 -3.37 -13.60
N ASP A 65 15.59 -4.33 -12.78
CA ASP A 65 15.79 -5.76 -13.04
C ASP A 65 14.64 -6.39 -13.88
N GLY A 66 13.73 -5.58 -14.43
CA GLY A 66 12.73 -6.01 -15.43
C GLY A 66 11.30 -6.13 -14.90
N ILE A 67 11.05 -5.90 -13.61
CA ILE A 67 9.70 -5.94 -13.06
C ILE A 67 8.90 -4.72 -13.53
N ALA A 68 7.69 -4.97 -14.06
CA ALA A 68 6.83 -3.89 -14.52
C ALA A 68 6.44 -2.95 -13.36
N ALA A 69 6.63 -1.64 -13.56
CA ALA A 69 6.45 -0.64 -12.50
C ALA A 69 5.02 -0.54 -11.95
N ASN A 70 4.02 -0.90 -12.76
CA ASN A 70 2.61 -0.97 -12.37
C ASN A 70 2.29 -2.13 -11.42
N ARG A 71 3.19 -3.13 -11.30
CA ARG A 71 3.04 -4.25 -10.38
C ARG A 71 3.65 -3.99 -9.01
N VAL A 72 4.28 -2.82 -8.79
CA VAL A 72 5.02 -2.54 -7.56
C VAL A 72 4.39 -1.39 -6.79
N GLN A 73 3.85 -1.69 -5.62
CA GLN A 73 3.40 -0.72 -4.64
C GLN A 73 4.50 -0.41 -3.63
N VAL A 74 4.51 0.82 -3.12
CA VAL A 74 5.47 1.26 -2.11
C VAL A 74 4.72 1.85 -0.91
N ALA A 75 5.13 1.44 0.30
CA ALA A 75 4.66 2.03 1.54
C ALA A 75 5.82 2.23 2.53
N GLY A 76 5.63 3.14 3.48
CA GLY A 76 6.54 3.34 4.61
C GLY A 76 5.73 3.42 5.89
N TYR A 77 6.14 2.66 6.91
CA TYR A 77 5.51 2.69 8.24
C TYR A 77 6.32 3.44 9.29
N GLY A 78 7.50 3.96 8.92
CA GLY A 78 8.40 4.60 9.87
C GLY A 78 8.71 3.69 11.05
N GLU A 79 8.58 4.25 12.26
CA GLU A 79 8.85 3.56 13.52
C GLU A 79 7.63 2.85 14.13
N PHE A 80 6.45 2.98 13.52
CA PHE A 80 5.17 2.58 14.13
C PHE A 80 4.86 1.08 14.02
N ARG A 81 5.69 0.30 13.32
CA ARG A 81 5.57 -1.17 13.24
C ARG A 81 6.89 -1.87 13.59
N PRO A 82 7.34 -1.78 14.86
CA PRO A 82 8.53 -2.47 15.32
C PRO A 82 8.26 -3.98 15.42
N VAL A 83 9.24 -4.79 15.02
CA VAL A 83 9.20 -6.25 15.18
C VAL A 83 9.97 -6.69 16.44
N ALA A 84 11.00 -5.94 16.81
CA ALA A 84 11.71 -6.10 18.07
C ALA A 84 11.46 -4.87 18.95
N GLU A 85 11.51 -5.05 20.27
CA GLU A 85 11.44 -3.94 21.21
C GLU A 85 12.55 -2.91 20.92
N ASN A 86 12.17 -1.63 20.89
CA ASN A 86 13.12 -0.55 20.67
C ASN A 86 13.83 -0.20 21.99
N GLY A 87 15.08 -0.60 22.12
CA GLY A 87 15.94 -0.13 23.21
C GLY A 87 16.44 1.31 23.01
N LYS A 88 17.20 1.83 23.98
CA LYS A 88 17.75 3.20 23.96
C LYS A 88 18.65 3.54 22.75
N ARG A 89 19.17 2.53 22.05
CA ARG A 89 20.04 2.69 20.87
C ARG A 89 19.33 2.39 19.54
N GLY A 90 18.01 2.18 19.58
CA GLY A 90 17.25 1.63 18.46
C GLY A 90 17.57 0.16 18.22
N SER A 91 16.93 -0.43 17.21
CA SER A 91 17.11 -1.83 16.82
C SER A 91 17.43 -1.94 15.34
N ALA A 92 18.55 -2.60 15.02
CA ALA A 92 18.91 -2.87 13.62
C ALA A 92 17.85 -3.72 12.91
N THR A 93 17.18 -4.62 13.64
CA THR A 93 16.10 -5.47 13.13
C THR A 93 14.88 -4.64 12.71
N ASN A 94 14.65 -3.48 13.34
CA ASN A 94 13.56 -2.58 12.95
C ASN A 94 13.86 -1.75 11.70
N ARG A 95 15.16 -1.57 11.35
CA ARG A 95 15.58 -0.87 10.14
C ARG A 95 15.55 -1.79 8.91
N ARG A 96 14.40 -2.37 8.60
CA ARG A 96 14.21 -3.36 7.51
C ARG A 96 13.32 -2.85 6.37
N VAL A 97 13.32 -3.61 5.27
CA VAL A 97 12.34 -3.49 4.20
C VAL A 97 11.70 -4.87 4.03
N GLU A 98 10.37 -4.89 3.94
CA GLU A 98 9.57 -6.10 3.71
C GLU A 98 9.02 -6.08 2.30
N ILE A 99 8.88 -7.26 1.69
CA ILE A 99 8.28 -7.42 0.37
C ILE A 99 7.15 -8.43 0.52
N PHE A 100 5.95 -8.00 0.14
CA PHE A 100 4.75 -8.83 0.13
C PHE A 100 4.36 -9.14 -1.30
N LEU A 101 3.87 -10.36 -1.51
CA LEU A 101 3.20 -10.77 -2.74
C LEU A 101 1.72 -10.89 -2.45
N THR A 102 0.93 -10.04 -3.10
CA THR A 102 -0.52 -10.02 -2.95
C THR A 102 -1.15 -10.39 -4.29
N PRO A 103 -2.18 -11.26 -4.34
CA PRO A 103 -2.88 -11.52 -5.59
C PRO A 103 -3.37 -10.20 -6.19
N MET A 104 -3.18 -9.99 -7.48
CA MET A 104 -3.75 -8.80 -8.13
C MET A 104 -5.28 -8.87 -7.99
N PRO A 105 -5.92 -7.82 -7.45
CA PRO A 105 -7.37 -7.81 -7.38
C PRO A 105 -7.91 -7.89 -8.80
N ALA A 106 -8.78 -8.87 -9.06
CA ALA A 106 -9.53 -8.91 -10.30
C ALA A 106 -10.28 -7.57 -10.42
N VAL A 107 -10.10 -6.87 -11.54
CA VAL A 107 -10.91 -5.69 -11.84
C VAL A 107 -12.35 -6.16 -11.92
N ILE A 108 -13.14 -5.84 -10.90
CA ILE A 108 -14.58 -6.02 -10.96
C ILE A 108 -15.07 -4.87 -11.85
N GLU A 109 -15.34 -5.16 -13.12
CA GLU A 109 -16.10 -4.24 -13.97
C GLU A 109 -17.47 -4.07 -13.35
N ILE A 110 -17.71 -2.92 -12.72
CA ILE A 110 -19.05 -2.52 -12.29
C ILE A 110 -19.78 -2.13 -13.57
N VAL A 111 -20.49 -3.09 -14.17
CA VAL A 111 -21.34 -2.82 -15.33
C VAL A 111 -22.53 -2.01 -14.81
N GLU A 112 -22.52 -0.69 -15.02
CA GLU A 112 -23.68 0.17 -14.79
C GLU A 112 -24.86 -0.36 -15.59
N SER A 113 -25.78 -1.06 -14.93
CA SER A 113 -27.01 -1.52 -15.54
C SER A 113 -28.12 -1.62 -14.48
N THR A 114 -28.66 -0.48 -14.06
CA THR A 114 -30.10 -0.43 -13.78
C THR A 114 -30.61 1.00 -13.94
N SER A 115 -31.39 1.21 -15.00
CA SER A 115 -32.34 2.31 -15.14
C SER A 115 -33.24 2.36 -13.92
N VAL A 116 -33.22 3.47 -13.19
CA VAL A 116 -34.20 3.75 -12.13
C VAL A 116 -35.40 4.39 -12.79
N ASP A 117 -36.44 3.60 -13.06
CA ASP A 117 -37.78 4.13 -13.31
C ASP A 117 -38.31 4.69 -11.98
N ILE A 118 -38.33 6.02 -11.86
CA ILE A 118 -38.95 6.72 -10.74
C ILE A 118 -40.46 6.60 -10.95
N ILE A 119 -41.09 5.61 -10.32
CA ILE A 119 -42.54 5.58 -10.15
C ILE A 119 -42.88 6.71 -9.17
N GLU A 120 -43.45 7.81 -9.67
CA GLU A 120 -44.03 8.84 -8.81
C GLU A 120 -45.09 8.20 -7.89
N PRO A 121 -45.01 8.38 -6.56
CA PRO A 121 -46.11 7.96 -5.71
C PRO A 121 -47.32 8.86 -5.97
N SER A 122 -48.36 8.27 -6.55
CA SER A 122 -49.69 8.87 -6.68
C SER A 122 -50.16 9.41 -5.34
N ARG A 123 -50.30 10.74 -5.25
CA ARG A 123 -50.89 11.45 -4.11
C ARG A 123 -52.25 10.84 -3.76
N PRO A 124 -52.47 10.27 -2.56
CA PRO A 124 -53.80 9.84 -2.19
C PRO A 124 -54.71 11.06 -1.99
N ALA A 125 -55.93 10.91 -2.48
CA ALA A 125 -57.00 11.89 -2.50
C ALA A 125 -57.41 12.37 -1.10
N ALA A 126 -58.05 13.53 -1.09
CA ALA A 126 -58.56 14.25 0.07
C ALA A 126 -59.31 13.37 1.08
N ALA A 127 -59.07 13.63 2.35
CA ALA A 127 -59.92 13.17 3.45
C ALA A 127 -61.26 13.91 3.37
N GLU A 128 -62.32 13.18 3.02
CA GLU A 128 -63.69 13.52 3.39
C GLU A 128 -63.88 13.09 4.86
N GLU A 129 -63.94 14.06 5.78
CA GLU A 129 -64.55 13.85 7.09
C GLU A 129 -66.06 14.06 6.95
N GLU A 130 -66.83 12.97 6.98
CA GLU A 130 -68.28 13.04 7.24
C GLU A 130 -68.59 12.92 8.75
N PRO A 131 -69.68 13.54 9.24
CA PRO A 131 -69.89 13.84 10.65
C PRO A 131 -70.56 12.68 11.40
N LEU A 132 -70.23 12.52 12.68
CA LEU A 132 -70.96 11.59 13.57
C LEU A 132 -71.47 12.29 14.83
N LYS A 133 -72.80 12.46 14.84
CA LYS A 133 -73.81 12.49 15.92
C LYS A 133 -73.43 13.03 17.31
#